data_AF-F7V3U5-F1
#
_entry.id   AF-F7V3U5-F1
#
_cell.length_a   1.000
_cell.length_b   1.000
_cell.length_c   1.000
_cell.angle_alpha   90.00
_cell.angle_beta   90.00
_cell.angle_gamma   90.00
#
_symmetry.space_group_name_H-M   'P 1'
#
loop_
_entity.id
_entity.type
_entity.pdbx_description
1 polymer ?
#
loop_
_entity_poly.entity_id
_entity_poly.type
_entity_poly.pdbx_seq_one_letter_code
_entity_poly.pdbx_strand_id
1 'polypeptide(L)'
;MENMNGYITIEMDEKTRDLLELIFDDEFMQENTNFSNFEGFQYSSAVIANWKADYMVYAELLMDNFVKESTKFSTLNEMVKAAADRKFGISASA
;
A
#
# COMPACT_ATOMS: atom_id res chain seq x y z
N MET A 1 4.54 10.26 -7.15
CA MET A 1 5.42 10.04 -5.99
C MET A 1 6.66 10.88 -6.21
N GLU A 2 6.86 11.90 -5.38
CA GLU A 2 8.11 12.67 -5.37
C GLU A 2 8.99 12.12 -4.24
N ASN A 3 10.26 11.79 -4.55
CA ASN A 3 11.25 11.38 -3.56
C ASN A 3 12.15 12.58 -3.27
N MET A 4 12.03 13.14 -2.06
CA MET A 4 12.94 14.16 -1.56
C MET A 4 13.69 13.60 -0.35
N ASN A 5 14.98 13.34 -0.52
CA ASN A 5 15.88 12.94 0.57
C ASN A 5 15.42 11.68 1.35
N GLY A 6 14.85 10.69 0.64
CA GLY A 6 14.40 9.41 1.24
C GLY A 6 12.99 9.46 1.82
N TYR A 7 12.25 10.55 1.62
CA TYR A 7 10.83 10.65 1.95
C TYR A 7 10.00 10.65 0.67
N ILE A 8 8.89 9.91 0.72
CA ILE A 8 7.88 9.85 -0.33
C ILE A 8 6.67 10.66 0.11
N THR A 9 6.22 11.55 -0.77
CA THR A 9 4.96 12.26 -0.63
C THR A 9 3.95 11.75 -1.66
N ILE A 10 2.73 11.46 -1.19
CA ILE A 10 1.59 11.03 -1.99
C ILE A 10 0.40 11.92 -1.66
N GLU A 11 -0.20 12.52 -2.68
CA GLU A 11 -1.50 13.17 -2.54
C GLU A 11 -2.56 12.09 -2.33
N MET A 12 -3.23 12.15 -1.19
CA MET A 12 -4.31 11.25 -0.83
C MET A 12 -5.61 12.01 -1.10
N ASP A 13 -6.02 12.10 -2.36
CA ASP A 13 -7.38 12.56 -2.69
C ASP A 13 -8.39 11.42 -2.45
N GLU A 14 -9.69 11.71 -2.55
CA GLU A 14 -10.74 10.69 -2.40
C GLU A 14 -10.53 9.52 -3.38
N LYS A 15 -10.17 9.82 -4.64
CA LYS A 15 -9.94 8.80 -5.66
C LYS A 15 -8.80 7.85 -5.32
N THR A 16 -7.71 8.37 -4.76
CA THR A 16 -6.56 7.55 -4.35
C THR A 16 -6.93 6.68 -3.16
N ARG A 17 -7.71 7.20 -2.20
CA ARG A 17 -8.20 6.40 -1.07
C ARG A 17 -9.12 5.29 -1.54
N ASP A 18 -10.11 5.62 -2.35
CA ASP A 18 -11.05 4.66 -2.94
C ASP A 18 -10.31 3.58 -3.75
N LEU A 19 -9.28 3.96 -4.50
CA LEU A 19 -8.47 3.02 -5.27
C LEU A 19 -7.70 2.06 -4.35
N LEU A 20 -7.08 2.56 -3.28
CA LEU A 20 -6.35 1.72 -2.34
C LEU A 20 -7.28 0.73 -1.62
N GLU A 21 -8.45 1.20 -1.16
CA GLU A 21 -9.48 0.34 -0.58
C GLU A 21 -10.00 -0.71 -1.57
N LEU A 22 -10.11 -0.35 -2.85
CA LEU A 22 -10.57 -1.24 -3.90
C LEU A 22 -9.56 -2.36 -4.23
N ILE A 23 -8.27 -2.04 -4.29
CA ILE A 23 -7.22 -3.02 -4.66
C ILE A 23 -6.74 -3.84 -3.46
N PHE A 24 -6.74 -3.27 -2.26
CA PHE A 24 -6.42 -3.97 -1.01
C PHE A 24 -7.68 -4.54 -0.36
N ASP A 25 -8.41 -5.33 -1.13
CA ASP A 25 -9.53 -6.09 -0.59
C ASP A 25 -9.06 -7.19 0.39
N ASP A 26 -10.00 -7.67 1.21
CA ASP A 26 -9.70 -8.64 2.27
C ASP A 26 -9.01 -9.91 1.75
N GLU A 27 -9.38 -10.38 0.54
CA GLU A 27 -8.74 -11.55 -0.06
C GLU A 27 -7.28 -11.27 -0.39
N PHE A 28 -6.98 -10.13 -1.02
CA PHE A 28 -5.60 -9.73 -1.26
C PHE A 28 -4.81 -9.60 0.03
N MET A 29 -5.39 -8.98 1.05
CA MET A 29 -4.71 -8.78 2.33
C MET A 29 -4.37 -10.10 3.02
N GLN A 30 -5.31 -11.04 3.07
CA GLN A 30 -5.12 -12.34 3.70
C GLN A 30 -4.12 -13.24 2.96
N GLU A 31 -4.08 -13.18 1.63
CA GLU A 31 -3.17 -14.01 0.83
C GLU A 31 -1.73 -13.49 0.82
N ASN A 32 -1.54 -12.18 0.99
CA ASN A 32 -0.26 -11.51 0.69
C ASN A 32 0.38 -10.81 1.89
N THR A 33 -0.36 -10.66 3.00
CA THR A 33 0.06 -9.96 4.20
C THR A 33 -0.27 -10.74 5.46
N ASN A 34 0.32 -10.33 6.58
CA ASN A 34 -0.02 -10.86 7.91
C ASN A 34 -1.30 -10.23 8.49
N PHE A 35 -2.06 -9.44 7.71
CA PHE A 35 -3.27 -8.74 8.15
C PHE A 35 -4.52 -9.30 7.49
N SER A 36 -5.65 -9.24 8.20
CA SER A 36 -6.94 -9.71 7.69
C SER A 36 -7.58 -8.75 6.68
N ASN A 37 -7.24 -7.46 6.72
CA ASN A 37 -7.81 -6.41 5.88
C ASN A 37 -6.89 -5.17 5.82
N PHE A 38 -7.26 -4.21 4.96
CA PHE A 38 -6.47 -2.99 4.75
C PHE A 38 -6.46 -2.06 5.97
N GLU A 39 -7.56 -1.99 6.72
CA GLU A 39 -7.64 -1.18 7.95
C GLU A 39 -6.60 -1.64 8.99
N GLY A 40 -6.40 -2.95 9.16
CA GLY A 40 -5.38 -3.50 10.05
C GLY A 40 -3.96 -3.12 9.63
N PHE A 41 -3.68 -3.08 8.32
CA PHE A 41 -2.42 -2.60 7.77
C PHE A 41 -2.21 -1.12 8.03
N GLN A 42 -3.24 -0.29 7.82
CA GLN A 42 -3.19 1.15 8.07
C GLN A 42 -2.95 1.46 9.55
N TYR A 43 -3.63 0.75 10.45
CA TYR A 43 -3.45 0.90 11.89
C TYR A 43 -2.02 0.53 12.32
N SER A 44 -1.50 -0.58 11.80
CA SER A 44 -0.16 -1.07 12.15
C SER A 44 0.97 -0.19 11.61
N SER A 45 0.73 0.52 10.51
CA SER A 45 1.68 1.46 9.90
C SER A 45 1.49 2.92 10.35
N ALA A 46 0.58 3.19 11.29
CA ALA A 46 0.25 4.56 11.72
C ALA A 46 1.42 5.33 12.36
N VAL A 47 2.46 4.62 12.84
CA VAL A 47 3.70 5.23 13.34
C VAL A 47 4.64 5.69 12.21
N ILE A 48 4.39 5.25 10.97
CA ILE A 48 5.21 5.50 9.78
C ILE A 48 4.52 6.48 8.83
N ALA A 49 3.20 6.34 8.66
CA ALA A 49 2.43 7.13 7.71
C ALA A 49 1.04 7.47 8.27
N ASN A 50 0.56 8.67 7.98
CA ASN A 50 -0.81 9.07 8.27
C ASN A 50 -1.69 8.92 7.01
N TRP A 51 -2.41 7.81 6.94
CA TRP A 51 -3.32 7.48 5.83
C TRP A 51 -4.53 8.42 5.70
N LYS A 52 -4.85 9.18 6.75
CA LYS A 52 -5.99 10.11 6.78
C LYS A 52 -5.61 11.54 6.43
N ALA A 53 -4.31 11.85 6.27
CA ALA A 53 -3.87 13.17 5.84
C ALA A 53 -4.16 13.41 4.35
N ASP A 54 -4.29 14.67 3.94
CA ASP A 54 -4.41 15.05 2.52
C ASP A 54 -3.15 14.73 1.71
N TYR A 55 -1.99 14.81 2.38
CA TYR A 55 -0.72 14.35 1.85
C TYR A 55 -0.13 13.33 2.80
N MET A 56 0.01 12.08 2.33
CA MET A 56 0.73 11.05 3.04
C MET A 56 2.22 11.23 2.79
N VAL A 57 2.97 11.43 3.86
CA VAL A 57 4.43 11.54 3.84
C VAL A 57 5.02 10.43 4.70
N TYR A 58 5.96 9.68 4.16
CA TYR A 58 6.67 8.63 4.89
C TYR A 58 8.12 8.51 4.46
N ALA A 59 8.99 8.02 5.36
CA ALA A 59 10.35 7.65 5.00
C ALA A 59 10.35 6.31 4.26
N GLU A 60 10.89 6.28 3.05
CA GLU A 60 10.87 5.12 2.14
C GLU A 60 11.43 3.87 2.82
N LEU A 61 12.60 4.00 3.46
CA LEU A 61 13.26 2.90 4.15
C LEU A 61 12.42 2.31 5.29
N LEU A 62 11.72 3.15 6.06
CA LEU A 62 10.90 2.67 7.17
C LEU A 62 9.67 1.93 6.67
N MET A 63 9.02 2.45 5.63
CA MET A 63 7.87 1.80 5.01
C MET A 63 8.27 0.49 4.34
N ASP A 64 9.39 0.46 3.62
CA ASP A 64 9.87 -0.77 2.98
C ASP A 64 10.23 -1.85 4.00
N ASN A 65 10.85 -1.49 5.12
CA ASN A 65 11.12 -2.44 6.19
C ASN A 65 9.82 -2.98 6.80
N PHE A 66 8.83 -2.13 7.06
CA PHE A 66 7.52 -2.56 7.53
C PHE A 66 6.84 -3.50 6.54
N VAL A 67 6.87 -3.19 5.24
CA VAL A 67 6.27 -4.03 4.19
C VAL A 67 6.97 -5.38 4.10
N LYS A 68 8.31 -5.43 4.19
CA LYS A 68 9.08 -6.68 4.20
C LYS A 68 8.77 -7.57 5.39
N GLU A 69 8.55 -6.98 6.56
CA GLU A 69 8.27 -7.72 7.80
C GLU A 69 6.81 -8.19 7.87
N SER A 70 5.89 -7.46 7.24
CA SER A 70 4.45 -7.69 7.37
C SER A 70 3.78 -8.28 6.14
N THR A 71 4.48 -8.37 5.02
CA THR A 71 3.94 -8.85 3.74
C THR A 71 4.98 -9.68 2.97
N LYS A 72 4.54 -10.32 1.89
CA LYS A 72 5.45 -11.03 0.98
C LYS A 72 6.28 -10.11 0.05
N PHE A 73 6.01 -8.80 0.06
CA PHE A 73 6.60 -7.83 -0.85
C PHE A 73 7.78 -7.10 -0.22
N SER A 74 8.64 -6.50 -1.04
CA SER A 74 9.80 -5.74 -0.55
C SER A 74 9.55 -4.25 -0.41
N THR A 75 8.56 -3.69 -1.10
CA THR A 75 8.25 -2.25 -1.10
C THR A 75 6.75 -2.02 -1.17
N LEU A 76 6.27 -0.88 -0.66
CA LEU A 76 4.85 -0.51 -0.78
C LEU A 76 4.43 -0.38 -2.25
N ASN A 77 5.31 0.12 -3.12
CA ASN A 77 5.04 0.26 -4.55
C ASN A 77 4.84 -1.10 -5.24
N GLU A 78 5.65 -2.11 -4.89
CA GLU A 78 5.47 -3.48 -5.39
C GLU A 78 4.13 -4.06 -4.95
N MET A 79 3.77 -3.88 -3.68
CA MET A 79 2.50 -4.33 -3.12
C MET A 79 1.30 -3.66 -3.82
N VAL A 80 1.34 -2.35 -4.03
CA VAL A 80 0.30 -1.60 -4.75
C VAL A 80 0.16 -2.08 -6.20
N LYS A 81 1.29 -2.29 -6.91
CA LYS A 81 1.27 -2.83 -8.28
C LYS A 81 0.65 -4.22 -8.34
N ALA A 82 1.06 -5.12 -7.45
CA ALA A 82 0.52 -6.47 -7.41
C ALA A 82 -0.99 -6.50 -7.12
N ALA A 83 -1.46 -5.62 -6.23
CA ALA A 83 -2.88 -5.48 -5.95
C ALA A 83 -3.66 -4.92 -7.15
N ALA A 84 -3.12 -3.89 -7.80
CA ALA A 84 -3.70 -3.33 -9.01
C ALA A 84 -3.73 -4.35 -10.16
N ASP A 85 -2.66 -5.13 -10.34
CA ASP A 85 -2.60 -6.19 -11.35
C ASP A 85 -3.58 -7.33 -11.05
N ARG A 86 -3.81 -7.69 -9.78
CA ARG A 86 -4.88 -8.64 -9.43
C ARG A 86 -6.26 -8.09 -9.79
N LYS A 87 -6.51 -6.82 -9.48
CA LYS A 87 -7.85 -6.22 -9.60
C LYS A 87 -8.21 -5.84 -11.04
N PHE A 88 -7.24 -5.31 -11.77
CA PHE A 88 -7.42 -4.72 -13.10
C PHE A 88 -6.59 -5.39 -14.18
N GLY A 89 -5.67 -6.28 -13.82
CA GLY A 89 -4.93 -7.07 -14.78
C GLY A 89 -5.92 -7.84 -15.64
N ILE A 90 -6.02 -7.39 -16.88
CA ILE A 90 -6.73 -8.08 -17.94
C ILE A 90 -6.23 -9.52 -17.91
N SER A 91 -7.14 -10.48 -17.83
CA SER A 91 -6.80 -11.88 -18.03
C SER A 91 -6.05 -11.98 -19.36
N ALA A 92 -4.73 -12.08 -19.32
CA ALA A 92 -3.94 -12.58 -20.43
C ALA A 92 -4.15 -14.10 -20.46
N SER A 93 -5.39 -14.49 -20.74
CA SER A 93 -5.72 -15.78 -21.30
C SER A 93 -5.44 -15.70 -22.80
N ALA A 94 -4.25 -16.16 -23.20
CA ALA A 94 -3.94 -16.62 -24.55
C ALA A 94 -2.88 -17.72 -24.46
#